data_AF-A0AA39C9V1-F1
#
_entry.id   AF-A0AA39C9V1-F1
#
_cell.length_a   1.000
_cell.length_b   1.000
_cell.length_c   1.000
_cell.angle_alpha   90.00
_cell.angle_beta   90.00
_cell.angle_gamma   90.00
#
_symmetry.space_group_name_H-M   'P 1'
#
loop_
_entity.id
_entity.type
_entity.pdbx_description
1 polymer ?
#
loop_
_entity_poly.entity_id
_entity_poly.type
_entity_poly.pdbx_seq_one_letter_code
_entity_poly.pdbx_strand_id
1 'polypeptide(L)'
;MTLYHFGNCIALVYVPYYLTYKYSGLSEYGAFWKCIQAGGIYIFTQLVKMLALATFFPTADNVGQEGFDFFGEFLKYSIDLADLIGILVVLNGIPGKGHAKVLTAGIGWAGAEVILTRFLLLWVGARGAEFDWKYIQKSLESNISLVQHITTATLVWLWSRHDLKKGLVPVVIAMLLLTIYRPLLLDLLMSLLLAGPWSSLMIKAVTTLFMSGITLHIYAGLAQTIGIF
;
A
#
# COMPACT_ATOMS: atom_id res chain seq x y z
N MET A 1 13.09 -26.63 -13.12
CA MET A 1 11.83 -26.37 -12.40
C MET A 1 11.82 -25.00 -11.71
N THR A 2 12.90 -24.60 -11.03
CA THR A 2 12.97 -23.33 -10.27
C THR A 2 12.72 -22.06 -11.09
N LEU A 3 13.28 -21.95 -12.30
CA LEU A 3 13.06 -20.81 -13.20
C LEU A 3 11.58 -20.66 -13.62
N TYR A 4 10.85 -21.76 -13.80
CA TYR A 4 9.42 -21.70 -14.15
C TYR A 4 8.59 -21.15 -13.00
N HIS A 5 8.83 -21.60 -11.77
CA HIS A 5 8.12 -21.10 -10.59
C HIS A 5 8.46 -19.63 -10.30
N PHE A 6 9.73 -19.25 -10.46
CA PHE A 6 10.16 -17.87 -10.34
C PHE A 6 9.51 -16.96 -11.38
N GLY A 7 9.54 -17.38 -12.65
CA GLY A 7 8.89 -16.66 -13.75
C GLY A 7 7.39 -16.50 -13.52
N ASN A 8 6.70 -17.54 -13.04
CA ASN A 8 5.28 -17.46 -12.70
C ASN A 8 5.00 -16.49 -11.54
N CYS A 9 5.82 -16.49 -10.49
CA CYS A 9 5.63 -15.56 -9.36
C CYS A 9 5.90 -14.11 -9.77
N ILE A 10 6.97 -13.88 -10.55
CA ILE A 10 7.26 -12.56 -11.14
C ILE A 10 6.10 -12.11 -12.02
N ALA A 11 5.62 -12.97 -12.91
CA ALA A 11 4.48 -12.63 -13.76
C ALA A 11 3.25 -12.29 -12.92
N LEU A 12 2.93 -13.10 -11.91
CA LEU A 12 1.78 -12.87 -11.02
C LEU A 12 1.87 -11.55 -10.24
N VAL A 13 3.07 -11.09 -9.92
CA VAL A 13 3.32 -9.81 -9.24
C VAL A 13 3.32 -8.64 -10.22
N TYR A 14 4.11 -8.68 -11.29
CA TYR A 14 4.36 -7.51 -12.14
C TYR A 14 3.32 -7.31 -13.24
N VAL A 15 2.62 -8.37 -13.68
CA VAL A 15 1.59 -8.23 -14.73
C VAL A 15 0.48 -7.26 -14.29
N PRO A 16 -0.11 -7.36 -13.09
CA PRO A 16 -1.12 -6.39 -12.64
C PRO A 16 -0.62 -4.94 -12.63
N TYR A 17 0.64 -4.71 -12.23
CA TYR A 17 1.26 -3.37 -12.23
C TYR A 17 1.43 -2.84 -13.66
N TYR A 18 1.84 -3.70 -14.59
CA TYR A 18 1.97 -3.32 -15.99
C TYR A 18 0.62 -3.05 -16.66
N LEU A 19 -0.39 -3.91 -16.42
CA LEU A 19 -1.74 -3.74 -16.98
C LEU A 19 -2.38 -2.45 -16.45
N THR A 20 -2.27 -2.16 -15.15
CA THR A 20 -2.79 -0.91 -14.57
C THR A 20 -2.07 0.31 -15.14
N TYR A 21 -0.75 0.27 -15.31
CA TYR A 21 -0.02 1.37 -15.94
C TYR A 21 -0.47 1.62 -17.39
N LYS A 22 -0.60 0.54 -18.19
CA LYS A 22 -0.91 0.64 -19.62
C LYS A 22 -2.38 1.01 -19.88
N TYR A 23 -3.33 0.33 -19.24
CA TYR A 23 -4.76 0.53 -19.50
C TYR A 23 -5.34 1.79 -18.87
N SER A 24 -4.63 2.44 -17.94
CA SER A 24 -5.08 3.71 -17.39
C SER A 24 -4.55 4.94 -18.14
N GLY A 25 -3.94 4.76 -19.30
CA GLY A 25 -3.47 5.86 -20.17
C GLY A 25 -2.28 6.65 -19.62
N LEU A 26 -1.63 6.18 -18.54
CA LEU A 26 -0.50 6.88 -17.90
C LEU A 26 0.70 7.06 -18.83
N SER A 27 0.88 6.16 -19.79
CA SER A 27 1.93 6.25 -20.80
C SER A 27 1.77 7.48 -21.69
N GLU A 28 0.53 7.92 -21.96
CA GLU A 28 0.24 9.10 -22.78
C GLU A 28 0.60 10.40 -22.06
N TYR A 29 0.52 10.41 -20.73
CA TYR A 29 0.87 11.55 -19.89
C TYR A 29 2.37 11.65 -19.59
N GLY A 30 3.21 10.77 -20.16
CA GLY A 30 4.65 10.73 -19.85
C GLY A 30 4.94 10.45 -18.37
N ALA A 31 4.03 9.76 -17.67
CA ALA A 31 4.05 9.62 -16.22
C ALA A 31 5.16 8.71 -15.67
N PHE A 32 5.94 8.05 -16.54
CA PHE A 32 6.99 7.10 -16.14
C PHE A 32 8.03 7.74 -15.19
N TRP A 33 8.55 8.92 -15.55
CA TRP A 33 9.56 9.59 -14.71
C TRP A 33 8.98 10.04 -13.37
N LYS A 34 7.70 10.43 -13.36
CA LYS A 34 6.98 10.81 -12.14
C LYS A 34 6.69 9.61 -11.24
N CYS A 35 6.43 8.44 -11.83
CA CYS A 35 6.31 7.17 -11.13
C CYS A 35 7.64 6.79 -10.45
N ILE A 36 8.77 6.94 -11.15
CA ILE A 36 10.11 6.74 -10.56
C ILE A 36 10.37 7.74 -9.43
N GLN A 37 10.04 9.01 -9.63
CA GLN A 37 10.18 10.04 -8.60
C GLN A 37 9.36 9.69 -7.34
N ALA A 38 8.13 9.20 -7.52
CA ALA A 38 7.29 8.72 -6.42
C ALA A 38 7.95 7.55 -5.66
N GLY A 39 8.52 6.59 -6.39
CA GLY A 39 9.28 5.49 -5.81
C GLY A 39 10.54 5.94 -5.06
N GLY A 40 11.23 6.98 -5.54
CA GLY A 40 12.36 7.58 -4.84
C GLY A 40 11.96 8.21 -3.50
N ILE A 41 10.81 8.90 -3.45
CA ILE A 41 10.27 9.45 -2.21
C ILE A 41 9.89 8.33 -1.25
N TYR A 42 9.29 7.23 -1.74
CA TYR A 42 9.01 6.04 -0.93
C TYR A 42 10.28 5.46 -0.27
N ILE A 43 11.37 5.31 -1.04
CA ILE A 43 12.63 4.80 -0.48
C ILE A 43 13.12 5.72 0.65
N PHE A 44 13.05 7.03 0.45
CA PHE A 44 13.45 8.00 1.45
C PHE A 44 12.57 7.94 2.71
N THR A 45 11.24 7.91 2.57
CA THR A 45 10.34 7.80 3.72
C THR A 45 10.53 6.50 4.48
N GLN A 46 10.72 5.39 3.76
CA GLN A 46 10.98 4.09 4.37
C GLN A 46 12.31 4.08 5.14
N LEU A 47 13.37 4.72 4.63
CA LEU A 47 14.64 4.85 5.36
C LEU A 47 14.47 5.64 6.65
N VAL A 48 13.78 6.79 6.60
CA VAL A 48 13.51 7.62 7.78
C VAL A 48 12.67 6.85 8.81
N LYS A 49 11.66 6.12 8.35
CA LYS A 49 10.80 5.27 9.18
C LYS A 49 11.58 4.17 9.88
N MET A 50 12.44 3.45 9.16
CA MET A 50 13.26 2.39 9.75
C MET A 50 14.28 2.92 10.76
N LEU A 51 14.85 4.10 10.49
CA LEU A 51 15.73 4.79 11.45
C LEU A 51 14.96 5.20 12.72
N ALA A 52 13.79 5.82 12.57
CA ALA A 52 12.96 6.23 13.71
C ALA A 52 12.52 5.02 14.55
N LEU A 53 12.10 3.92 13.92
CA LEU A 53 11.77 2.68 14.62
C LEU A 53 12.99 2.15 15.39
N ALA A 54 14.17 2.14 14.79
CA ALA A 54 15.39 1.65 15.45
C ALA A 54 15.85 2.55 16.61
N THR A 55 15.67 3.86 16.54
CA THR A 55 16.10 4.80 17.59
C THR A 55 15.13 4.88 18.76
N PHE A 56 13.81 4.88 18.50
CA PHE A 56 12.80 5.06 19.54
C PHE A 56 12.29 3.73 20.11
N PHE A 57 12.41 2.63 19.37
CA PHE A 57 11.98 1.29 19.80
C PHE A 57 13.12 0.28 19.63
N PRO A 58 14.22 0.40 20.40
CA PRO A 58 15.25 -0.62 20.40
C PRO A 58 14.63 -1.96 20.86
N THR A 59 14.65 -2.96 19.99
CA THR A 59 14.09 -4.30 20.23
C THR A 59 14.80 -5.09 21.33
N ALA A 60 15.83 -4.52 21.98
CA ALA A 60 16.71 -5.22 22.91
C ALA A 60 16.19 -5.27 24.36
N ASP A 61 15.26 -4.41 24.79
CA ASP A 61 14.92 -4.29 26.23
C ASP A 61 13.60 -4.98 26.65
N ASN A 62 12.85 -5.58 25.72
CA ASN A 62 11.56 -6.22 26.00
C ASN A 62 11.61 -7.75 26.16
N VAL A 63 12.79 -8.33 26.37
CA VAL A 63 12.98 -9.80 26.52
C VAL A 63 12.40 -10.36 27.84
N GLY A 64 11.63 -9.58 28.62
CA GLY A 64 11.16 -9.97 29.94
C GLY A 64 9.69 -9.71 30.30
N GLN A 65 8.84 -9.20 29.41
CA GLN A 65 7.42 -9.00 29.71
C GLN A 65 6.51 -9.70 28.70
N GLU A 66 5.91 -10.82 29.14
CA GLU A 66 4.85 -11.57 28.44
C GLU A 66 3.49 -10.84 28.45
N GLY A 67 3.50 -9.55 28.11
CA GLY A 67 2.30 -8.73 27.96
C GLY A 67 2.22 -8.12 26.56
N PHE A 68 1.06 -8.16 25.93
CA PHE A 68 0.81 -7.45 24.68
C PHE A 68 0.88 -5.94 24.93
N ASP A 69 2.00 -5.30 24.58
CA ASP A 69 2.21 -3.86 24.76
C ASP A 69 1.43 -3.06 23.71
N PHE A 70 0.13 -2.90 23.97
CA PHE A 70 -0.79 -2.14 23.11
C PHE A 70 -0.31 -0.71 22.85
N PHE A 71 0.33 -0.08 23.84
CA PHE A 71 0.82 1.29 23.72
C PHE A 71 2.04 1.36 22.80
N GLY A 72 2.99 0.43 22.96
CA GLY A 72 4.14 0.28 22.07
C GLY A 72 3.73 -0.01 20.62
N GLU A 73 2.74 -0.88 20.40
CA GLU A 73 2.21 -1.14 19.06
C GLU A 73 1.51 0.08 18.46
N PHE A 74 0.67 0.77 19.23
CA PHE A 74 0.01 1.99 18.77
C PHE A 74 1.01 3.07 18.32
N LEU A 75 2.11 3.26 19.06
CA LEU A 75 3.15 4.21 18.68
C LEU A 75 3.92 3.78 17.43
N LYS A 76 4.18 2.47 17.25
CA LYS A 76 4.79 1.95 16.02
C LYS A 76 3.92 2.26 14.80
N TYR A 77 2.62 2.04 14.87
CA TYR A 77 1.70 2.37 13.77
C TYR A 77 1.51 3.89 13.59
N SER A 78 1.74 4.70 14.62
CA SER A 78 1.74 6.16 14.48
C SER A 78 2.86 6.67 13.55
N ILE A 79 3.98 5.93 13.45
CA ILE A 79 5.07 6.25 12.52
C ILE A 79 4.63 6.05 11.05
N ASP A 80 3.64 5.20 10.79
CA ASP A 80 3.08 5.00 9.44
C ASP A 80 2.33 6.25 8.94
N LEU A 81 2.05 7.24 9.79
CA LEU A 81 1.57 8.56 9.36
C LEU A 81 2.59 9.26 8.45
N ALA A 82 3.88 8.98 8.61
CA ALA A 82 4.94 9.50 7.74
C ALA A 82 4.76 9.05 6.29
N ASP A 83 4.22 7.85 6.06
CA ASP A 83 3.96 7.34 4.71
C ASP A 83 2.83 8.15 4.04
N LEU A 84 1.79 8.56 4.79
CA LEU A 84 0.75 9.47 4.26
C LEU A 84 1.32 10.84 3.89
N ILE A 85 2.23 11.38 4.71
CA ILE A 85 2.94 12.64 4.41
C ILE A 85 3.79 12.48 3.15
N GLY A 86 4.49 11.35 3.00
CA GLY A 86 5.22 11.00 1.80
C GLY A 86 4.34 11.03 0.55
N ILE A 87 3.19 10.36 0.59
CA ILE A 87 2.22 10.33 -0.50
C ILE A 87 1.68 11.74 -0.80
N LEU A 88 1.43 12.58 0.20
CA LEU A 88 1.04 13.99 0.00
C LEU A 88 2.11 14.78 -0.76
N VAL A 89 3.39 14.61 -0.39
CA VAL A 89 4.51 15.26 -1.08
C VAL A 89 4.61 14.78 -2.53
N VAL A 90 4.48 13.48 -2.77
CA VAL A 90 4.45 12.89 -4.11
C VAL A 90 3.32 13.49 -4.94
N LEU A 91 2.11 13.52 -4.39
CA LEU A 91 0.97 14.12 -5.06
C LEU A 91 1.29 15.58 -5.39
N ASN A 92 1.73 16.41 -4.46
CA ASN A 92 2.00 17.82 -4.75
C ASN A 92 3.07 18.04 -5.85
N GLY A 93 4.01 17.11 -6.03
CA GLY A 93 5.05 17.16 -7.07
C GLY A 93 4.63 16.70 -8.48
N ILE A 94 3.43 16.14 -8.66
CA ILE A 94 2.93 15.65 -9.94
C ILE A 94 1.93 16.67 -10.53
N PRO A 95 2.29 17.38 -11.61
CA PRO A 95 1.36 18.23 -12.35
C PRO A 95 0.43 17.36 -13.23
N GLY A 96 -0.82 17.78 -13.41
CA GLY A 96 -1.77 17.12 -14.33
C GLY A 96 -3.17 16.91 -13.75
N LYS A 97 -4.00 16.18 -14.51
CA LYS A 97 -5.38 15.81 -14.13
C LYS A 97 -5.37 14.94 -12.88
N GLY A 98 -6.39 15.11 -12.02
CA GLY A 98 -6.50 14.38 -10.75
C GLY A 98 -6.42 12.86 -10.87
N HIS A 99 -7.09 12.28 -11.87
CA HIS A 99 -7.09 10.83 -12.13
C HIS A 99 -5.68 10.28 -12.41
N ALA A 100 -4.96 10.91 -13.35
CA ALA A 100 -3.61 10.49 -13.69
C ALA A 100 -2.62 10.73 -12.52
N LYS A 101 -2.80 11.83 -11.79
CA LYS A 101 -1.98 12.22 -10.64
C LYS A 101 -2.02 11.17 -9.54
N VAL A 102 -3.22 10.78 -9.13
CA VAL A 102 -3.42 9.81 -8.06
C VAL A 102 -2.89 8.43 -8.45
N LEU A 103 -3.17 8.01 -9.69
CA LEU A 103 -2.74 6.71 -10.15
C LEU A 103 -1.22 6.62 -10.32
N THR A 104 -0.57 7.69 -10.80
CA THR A 104 0.90 7.76 -10.88
C THR A 104 1.53 7.62 -9.49
N ALA A 105 1.00 8.34 -8.49
CA ALA A 105 1.48 8.28 -7.12
C ALA A 105 1.29 6.87 -6.52
N GLY A 106 0.09 6.29 -6.67
CA GLY A 106 -0.24 4.97 -6.14
C GLY A 106 0.59 3.84 -6.77
N ILE A 107 0.70 3.79 -8.10
CA ILE A 107 1.48 2.77 -8.81
C ILE A 107 2.98 2.94 -8.52
N GLY A 108 3.50 4.17 -8.47
CA GLY A 108 4.91 4.42 -8.16
C GLY A 108 5.29 4.01 -6.75
N TRP A 109 4.44 4.35 -5.77
CA TRP A 109 4.62 3.96 -4.38
C TRP A 109 4.56 2.43 -4.20
N ALA A 110 3.50 1.80 -4.71
CA ALA A 110 3.34 0.34 -4.63
C ALA A 110 4.44 -0.40 -5.38
N GLY A 111 4.85 0.11 -6.56
CA GLY A 111 5.90 -0.50 -7.37
C GLY A 111 7.24 -0.50 -6.65
N ALA A 112 7.59 0.63 -6.01
CA ALA A 112 8.80 0.73 -5.21
C ALA A 112 8.77 -0.21 -4.00
N GLU A 113 7.64 -0.28 -3.28
CA GLU A 113 7.47 -1.23 -2.18
C GLU A 113 7.69 -2.67 -2.63
N VAL A 114 7.05 -3.08 -3.73
CA VAL A 114 7.17 -4.46 -4.22
C VAL A 114 8.58 -4.79 -4.64
N ILE A 115 9.26 -3.88 -5.34
CA ILE A 115 10.65 -4.09 -5.74
C ILE A 115 11.54 -4.24 -4.52
N LEU A 116 11.41 -3.38 -3.50
CA LEU A 116 12.29 -3.45 -2.32
C LEU A 116 11.99 -4.66 -1.42
N THR A 117 10.71 -5.00 -1.23
CA THR A 117 10.29 -6.00 -0.26
C THR A 117 10.27 -7.43 -0.83
N ARG A 118 9.90 -7.59 -2.10
CA ARG A 118 9.58 -8.90 -2.68
C ARG A 118 10.58 -9.36 -3.73
N PHE A 119 11.35 -8.46 -4.34
CA PHE A 119 12.36 -8.86 -5.32
C PHE A 119 13.39 -9.81 -4.71
N LEU A 120 13.96 -9.47 -3.55
CA LEU A 120 14.92 -10.32 -2.85
C LEU A 120 14.30 -11.64 -2.38
N LEU A 121 13.07 -11.60 -1.87
CA LEU A 121 12.36 -12.79 -1.40
C LEU A 121 12.11 -13.78 -2.55
N LEU A 122 11.66 -13.30 -3.71
CA LEU A 122 11.42 -14.13 -4.89
C LEU A 122 12.74 -14.61 -5.51
N TRP A 123 13.77 -13.77 -5.52
CA TRP A 123 15.10 -14.13 -6.02
C TRP A 123 15.75 -15.25 -5.20
N VAL A 124 15.74 -15.14 -3.87
CA VAL A 124 16.25 -16.18 -2.98
C VAL A 124 15.39 -17.43 -3.07
N GLY A 125 14.07 -17.28 -3.19
CA GLY A 125 13.15 -18.41 -3.40
C GLY A 125 13.40 -19.19 -4.69
N ALA A 126 13.85 -18.51 -5.76
CA ALA A 126 14.23 -19.15 -7.02
C ALA A 126 15.50 -20.00 -6.91
N ARG A 127 16.34 -19.77 -5.89
CA ARG A 127 17.54 -20.58 -5.62
C ARG A 127 17.27 -21.78 -4.71
N GLY A 128 16.08 -21.89 -4.12
CA GLY A 128 15.66 -23.03 -3.32
C GLY A 128 15.42 -24.28 -4.16
N ALA A 129 15.67 -25.46 -3.57
CA ALA A 129 15.46 -26.75 -4.23
C ALA A 129 13.98 -27.14 -4.34
N GLU A 130 13.11 -26.58 -3.47
CA GLU A 130 11.69 -26.92 -3.37
C GLU A 130 10.81 -25.66 -3.43
N PHE A 131 9.63 -25.80 -4.03
CA PHE A 131 8.70 -24.69 -4.22
C PHE A 131 7.69 -24.60 -3.08
N ASP A 132 7.77 -23.52 -2.30
CA ASP A 132 6.83 -23.25 -1.23
C ASP A 132 5.61 -22.45 -1.69
N TRP A 133 4.45 -22.82 -1.14
CA TRP A 133 3.20 -22.08 -1.37
C TRP A 133 3.23 -20.63 -0.84
N LYS A 134 4.19 -20.35 0.05
CA LYS A 134 4.50 -19.02 0.58
C LYS A 134 4.77 -18.00 -0.53
N TYR A 135 5.44 -18.38 -1.62
CA TYR A 135 5.76 -17.44 -2.71
C TYR A 135 4.52 -17.03 -3.50
N ILE A 136 3.56 -17.95 -3.71
CA ILE A 136 2.28 -17.64 -4.34
C ILE A 136 1.46 -16.73 -3.43
N GLN A 137 1.36 -17.06 -2.15
CA GLN A 137 0.63 -16.25 -1.18
C GLN A 137 1.19 -14.83 -1.10
N LYS A 138 2.52 -14.69 -1.05
CA LYS A 138 3.17 -13.39 -1.11
C LYS A 138 2.83 -12.70 -2.43
N SER A 139 2.97 -13.37 -3.57
CA SER A 139 2.63 -12.75 -4.87
C SER A 139 1.19 -12.23 -4.93
N LEU A 140 0.21 -12.97 -4.42
CA LEU A 140 -1.19 -12.52 -4.30
C LEU A 140 -1.36 -11.36 -3.32
N GLU A 141 -0.67 -11.41 -2.17
CA GLU A 141 -0.66 -10.31 -1.20
C GLU A 141 -0.13 -9.00 -1.82
N SER A 142 0.77 -9.09 -2.81
CA SER A 142 1.31 -7.95 -3.56
C SER A 142 0.28 -7.23 -4.42
N ASN A 143 -0.70 -7.99 -4.92
CA ASN A 143 -1.76 -7.47 -5.76
C ASN A 143 -2.84 -6.80 -4.88
N ILE A 144 -3.08 -7.35 -3.69
CA ILE A 144 -3.93 -6.72 -2.68
C ILE A 144 -3.28 -5.41 -2.19
N SER A 145 -1.97 -5.40 -1.94
CA SER A 145 -1.26 -4.18 -1.52
C SER A 145 -1.28 -3.10 -2.62
N LEU A 146 -1.15 -3.47 -3.90
CA LEU A 146 -1.31 -2.52 -5.02
C LEU A 146 -2.63 -1.73 -4.91
N VAL A 147 -3.75 -2.43 -4.78
CA VAL A 147 -5.08 -1.82 -4.67
C VAL A 147 -5.16 -0.94 -3.41
N GLN A 148 -4.57 -1.40 -2.29
CA GLN A 148 -4.52 -0.63 -1.06
C GLN A 148 -3.75 0.69 -1.22
N HIS A 149 -2.58 0.69 -1.85
CA HIS A 149 -1.80 1.92 -2.05
C HIS A 149 -2.49 2.90 -3.00
N ILE A 150 -3.12 2.40 -4.06
CA ILE A 150 -3.95 3.24 -4.95
C ILE A 150 -5.10 3.86 -4.16
N THR A 151 -5.77 3.07 -3.30
CA THR A 151 -6.85 3.55 -2.43
C THR A 151 -6.36 4.57 -1.40
N THR A 152 -5.14 4.39 -0.89
CA THR A 152 -4.54 5.33 0.06
C THR A 152 -4.20 6.65 -0.65
N ALA A 153 -3.60 6.56 -1.84
CA ALA A 153 -3.28 7.73 -2.66
C ALA A 153 -4.55 8.51 -3.08
N THR A 154 -5.65 7.83 -3.42
CA THR A 154 -6.93 8.48 -3.69
C THR A 154 -7.45 9.17 -2.43
N LEU A 155 -7.54 8.48 -1.29
CA LEU A 155 -8.01 9.08 -0.03
C LEU A 155 -7.21 10.33 0.37
N VAL A 156 -5.88 10.25 0.29
CA VAL A 156 -4.98 11.37 0.57
C VAL A 156 -5.24 12.54 -0.38
N TRP A 157 -5.44 12.27 -1.66
CA TRP A 157 -5.78 13.30 -2.64
C TRP A 157 -7.16 13.92 -2.41
N LEU A 158 -8.17 13.12 -2.05
CA LEU A 158 -9.49 13.63 -1.67
C LEU A 158 -9.41 14.54 -0.44
N TRP A 159 -8.60 14.16 0.55
CA TRP A 159 -8.42 14.94 1.78
C TRP A 159 -7.70 16.28 1.52
N SER A 160 -6.70 16.30 0.64
CA SER A 160 -5.98 17.52 0.28
C SER A 160 -6.82 18.52 -0.51
N ARG A 161 -8.03 18.15 -0.96
CA ARG A 161 -8.84 18.96 -1.87
C ARG A 161 -9.88 19.79 -1.13
N HIS A 162 -9.99 21.05 -1.53
CA HIS A 162 -10.93 22.01 -0.94
C HIS A 162 -12.37 21.90 -1.49
N ASP A 163 -12.56 21.25 -2.66
CA ASP A 163 -13.85 21.14 -3.35
C ASP A 163 -14.77 20.02 -2.79
N LEU A 164 -14.31 19.27 -1.78
CA LEU A 164 -15.08 18.17 -1.22
C LEU A 164 -16.21 18.71 -0.33
N LYS A 165 -17.41 18.11 -0.44
CA LYS A 165 -18.53 18.44 0.45
C LYS A 165 -18.08 18.30 1.91
N LYS A 166 -18.29 19.34 2.72
CA LYS A 166 -17.84 19.38 4.13
C LYS A 166 -18.31 18.17 4.97
N GLY A 167 -19.45 17.56 4.64
CA GLY A 167 -19.95 16.36 5.29
C GLY A 167 -19.19 15.06 4.95
N LEU A 168 -18.47 15.01 3.84
CA LEU A 168 -17.68 13.83 3.44
C LEU A 168 -16.23 13.86 3.95
N VAL A 169 -15.73 15.05 4.33
CA VAL A 169 -14.40 15.23 4.93
C VAL A 169 -14.17 14.34 6.16
N PRO A 170 -15.08 14.27 7.17
CA PRO A 170 -14.86 13.39 8.32
C PRO A 170 -14.83 11.90 7.93
N VAL A 171 -15.58 11.50 6.91
CA VAL A 171 -15.56 10.11 6.40
C VAL A 171 -14.21 9.79 5.78
N VAL A 172 -13.64 10.70 4.98
CA VAL A 172 -12.30 10.52 4.38
C VAL A 172 -11.23 10.44 5.46
N ILE A 173 -11.28 11.29 6.49
CA ILE A 173 -10.34 11.25 7.62
C ILE A 173 -10.45 9.91 8.37
N ALA A 174 -11.68 9.44 8.64
CA ALA A 174 -11.89 8.15 9.29
C ALA A 174 -11.32 6.99 8.47
N MET A 175 -11.48 7.01 7.14
CA MET A 175 -10.90 6.00 6.23
C MET A 175 -9.37 6.07 6.17
N LEU A 176 -8.77 7.26 6.23
CA LEU A 176 -7.32 7.42 6.32
C LEU A 176 -6.77 6.85 7.63
N LEU A 177 -7.40 7.17 8.76
CA LEU A 177 -7.04 6.59 10.06
C LEU A 177 -7.18 5.07 10.04
N LEU A 178 -8.29 4.55 9.49
CA LEU A 178 -8.49 3.11 9.36
C LEU A 178 -7.41 2.45 8.51
N THR A 179 -6.86 3.15 7.51
CA THR A 179 -5.77 2.64 6.67
C THR A 179 -4.46 2.49 7.46
N ILE A 180 -4.16 3.44 8.35
CA ILE A 180 -2.97 3.40 9.23
C ILE A 180 -3.08 2.24 10.24
N TYR A 181 -4.21 2.14 10.94
CA TYR A 181 -4.40 1.13 11.99
C TYR A 181 -4.87 -0.23 11.47
N ARG A 182 -5.03 -0.38 10.16
CA ARG A 182 -5.45 -1.65 9.54
C ARG A 182 -4.54 -2.82 9.92
N PRO A 183 -3.20 -2.73 9.87
CA PRO A 183 -2.36 -3.87 10.19
C PRO A 183 -2.58 -4.34 11.64
N LEU A 184 -2.67 -3.41 12.60
CA LEU A 184 -3.01 -3.71 14.00
C LEU A 184 -4.32 -4.49 14.12
N LEU A 185 -5.39 -3.99 13.47
CA LEU A 185 -6.70 -4.64 13.50
C LEU A 185 -6.67 -6.03 12.86
N LEU A 186 -5.90 -6.19 11.79
CA LEU A 186 -5.74 -7.47 11.11
C LEU A 186 -4.95 -8.46 11.96
N ASP A 187 -3.88 -8.02 12.62
CA ASP A 187 -3.06 -8.86 13.48
C ASP A 187 -3.87 -9.36 14.69
N LEU A 188 -4.67 -8.48 15.32
CA LEU A 188 -5.60 -8.84 16.39
C LEU A 188 -6.69 -9.83 15.92
N LEU A 189 -7.25 -9.59 14.73
CA LEU A 189 -8.27 -10.47 14.16
C LEU A 189 -7.68 -11.85 13.83
N MET A 190 -6.45 -11.90 13.29
CA MET A 190 -5.77 -13.15 12.97
C MET A 190 -5.41 -13.94 14.22
N SER A 191 -4.96 -13.28 15.30
CA SER A 191 -4.69 -13.94 16.57
C SER A 191 -5.96 -14.50 17.21
N LEU A 192 -7.09 -13.78 17.11
CA LEU A 192 -8.37 -14.24 17.66
C LEU A 192 -8.95 -15.43 16.88
N LEU A 193 -8.86 -15.42 15.54
CA LEU A 193 -9.43 -16.47 14.69
C LEU A 193 -8.50 -17.69 14.52
N LEU A 194 -7.28 -17.67 15.07
CA LEU A 194 -6.20 -18.62 14.73
C LEU A 194 -6.12 -18.84 13.21
N ALA A 195 -6.16 -17.75 12.47
CA ALA A 195 -6.32 -17.77 11.03
C ALA A 195 -5.08 -18.34 10.33
N GLY A 196 -5.25 -19.37 9.49
CA GLY A 196 -4.20 -19.87 8.63
C GLY A 196 -3.76 -18.86 7.54
N PRO A 197 -2.63 -19.11 6.84
CA PRO A 197 -2.07 -18.18 5.86
C PRO A 197 -3.01 -17.82 4.68
N TRP A 198 -3.96 -18.69 4.38
CA TRP A 198 -4.94 -18.48 3.32
C TRP A 198 -6.14 -17.66 3.77
N SER A 199 -6.63 -17.89 4.99
CA SER A 199 -7.70 -17.06 5.55
C SER A 199 -7.20 -15.65 5.83
N SER A 200 -5.94 -15.48 6.25
CA SER A 200 -5.33 -14.15 6.40
C SER A 200 -5.30 -13.38 5.08
N LEU A 201 -5.01 -14.06 3.96
CA LEU A 201 -5.02 -13.45 2.63
C LEU A 201 -6.44 -13.02 2.23
N MET A 202 -7.45 -13.87 2.49
CA MET A 202 -8.85 -13.56 2.17
C MET A 202 -9.38 -12.37 2.98
N ILE A 203 -9.08 -12.32 4.29
CA ILE A 203 -9.44 -11.19 5.14
C ILE A 203 -8.78 -9.89 4.65
N LYS A 204 -7.50 -9.95 4.26
CA LYS A 204 -6.80 -8.81 3.64
C LYS A 204 -7.49 -8.37 2.35
N ALA A 205 -7.89 -9.31 1.49
CA ALA A 205 -8.59 -8.99 0.24
C ALA A 205 -9.95 -8.32 0.49
N VAL A 206 -10.78 -8.89 1.36
CA VAL A 206 -12.13 -8.38 1.68
C VAL A 206 -12.07 -6.97 2.27
N THR A 207 -11.17 -6.74 3.23
CA THR A 207 -11.00 -5.41 3.85
C THR A 207 -10.55 -4.37 2.83
N THR A 208 -9.61 -4.73 1.94
CA THR A 208 -9.12 -3.83 0.88
C THR A 208 -10.23 -3.50 -0.13
N LEU A 209 -11.03 -4.49 -0.53
CA LEU A 209 -12.16 -4.30 -1.45
C LEU A 209 -13.21 -3.38 -0.86
N PHE A 210 -13.53 -3.53 0.42
CA PHE A 210 -14.48 -2.66 1.10
C PHE A 210 -14.00 -1.21 1.17
N MET A 211 -12.75 -0.98 1.56
CA MET A 211 -12.13 0.36 1.58
C MET A 211 -12.07 0.98 0.18
N SER A 212 -11.65 0.21 -0.82
CA SER A 212 -11.58 0.64 -2.22
C SER A 212 -12.97 1.00 -2.76
N GLY A 213 -13.98 0.18 -2.49
CA GLY A 213 -15.36 0.41 -2.93
C GLY A 213 -15.96 1.71 -2.38
N ILE A 214 -15.78 1.97 -1.07
CA ILE A 214 -16.22 3.24 -0.46
C ILE A 214 -15.48 4.42 -1.08
N THR A 215 -14.15 4.31 -1.22
CA THR A 215 -13.33 5.38 -1.78
C THR A 215 -13.70 5.68 -3.22
N LEU A 216 -13.96 4.65 -4.03
CA LEU A 216 -14.41 4.78 -5.41
C LEU A 216 -15.78 5.46 -5.48
N HIS A 217 -16.72 5.14 -4.59
CA HIS A 217 -18.03 5.78 -4.55
C HIS A 217 -17.93 7.28 -4.27
N ILE A 218 -17.09 7.68 -3.29
CA ILE A 218 -16.84 9.09 -2.97
C ILE A 218 -16.16 9.78 -4.16
N TYR A 219 -15.17 9.12 -4.77
CA TYR A 219 -14.44 9.65 -5.91
C TYR A 219 -15.33 9.84 -7.15
N ALA A 220 -16.19 8.89 -7.47
CA ALA A 220 -17.12 8.96 -8.60
C ALA A 220 -18.14 10.09 -8.41
N GLY A 221 -18.68 10.24 -7.18
CA GLY A 221 -19.57 11.35 -6.86
C GLY A 221 -18.89 12.71 -7.03
N LEU A 222 -17.60 12.81 -6.67
CA LEU A 222 -16.82 14.02 -6.89
C LEU A 222 -16.55 14.26 -8.40
N ALA A 223 -16.18 13.22 -9.15
CA ALA A 223 -15.90 13.32 -10.58
C ALA A 223 -17.13 13.83 -11.37
N GLN A 224 -18.34 13.35 -11.02
CA GLN A 224 -19.60 13.83 -11.59
C GLN A 224 -19.83 15.32 -11.33
N THR A 225 -19.52 15.80 -10.13
CA THR A 225 -19.70 17.23 -9.80
C THR A 225 -18.75 18.16 -10.53
N ILE A 226 -17.57 17.68 -10.94
CA ILE A 226 -16.55 18.49 -11.62
C ILE A 226 -16.65 18.36 -13.15
N GLY A 227 -17.44 17.41 -13.65
CA GLY A 227 -17.63 17.20 -15.09
C GLY A 227 -16.40 16.61 -15.78
N ILE A 228 -15.60 15.81 -15.08
CA ILE A 228 -14.46 15.10 -15.69
C ILE A 228 -14.99 13.78 -16.24
N PHE A 229 -15.34 13.77 -17.52
CA PHE A 229 -15.52 12.56 -18.33
C PHE A 229 -14.31 12.39 -19.25
#